data_AF-A0A8T4J6U0-F1
#
_entry.id   AF-A0A8T4J6U0-F1
#
_cell.length_a   1.000
_cell.length_b   1.000
_cell.length_c   1.000
_cell.angle_alpha   90.00
_cell.angle_beta   90.00
_cell.angle_gamma   90.00
#
_symmetry.space_group_name_H-M   'P 1'
#
loop_
_entity.id
_entity.type
_entity.pdbx_description
1 polymer ?
#
loop_
_entity_poly.entity_id
_entity_poly.type
_entity_poly.pdbx_seq_one_letter_code
_entity_poly.pdbx_strand_id
1 'polypeptide(L)'
;TATASPSAPDNGKGKAKGKGGDGASGGHEANGAQDAAKGPKVPRSELTPATGSFTGTEKDYLENRVPKGVDPAAILDSGRETCQRVSRTVEADRAAAVKALRDGEIPGAKAAIRHLCPQHKDVLKAAG
;
A
#
# COMPACT_ATOMS: atom_id res chain seq x y z
N THR A 1 -12.98 -6.18 69.81
CA THR A 1 -11.69 -6.11 69.09
C THR A 1 -11.94 -5.44 67.76
N ALA A 2 -11.45 -4.22 67.59
CA ALA A 2 -11.63 -3.41 66.39
C ALA A 2 -10.26 -3.10 65.77
N THR A 3 -10.16 -3.33 64.45
CA THR A 3 -9.38 -2.62 63.41
C THR A 3 -8.10 -1.88 63.80
N ALA A 4 -7.01 -2.12 63.04
CA ALA A 4 -6.56 -1.18 62.01
C ALA A 4 -5.28 -1.63 61.29
N SER A 5 -5.30 -1.44 59.97
CA SER A 5 -4.19 -1.45 59.02
C SER A 5 -3.57 -0.04 58.94
N PRO A 6 -2.27 0.13 58.63
CA PRO A 6 -1.73 1.38 58.06
C PRO A 6 -1.43 1.21 56.55
N SER A 7 -1.98 2.05 55.66
CA SER A 7 -1.52 3.38 55.17
C SER A 7 -0.55 3.25 53.97
N ALA A 8 -0.99 3.44 52.71
CA ALA A 8 -1.13 4.69 51.90
C ALA A 8 0.19 5.09 51.17
N PRO A 9 0.24 5.99 50.14
CA PRO A 9 -0.80 6.80 49.44
C PRO A 9 -0.75 6.71 47.87
N ASP A 10 -1.86 6.93 47.17
CA ASP A 10 -2.33 8.19 46.52
C ASP A 10 -1.31 8.93 45.64
N ASN A 11 -1.59 8.99 44.33
CA ASN A 11 -1.48 10.22 43.55
C ASN A 11 -2.58 10.19 42.47
N GLY A 12 -3.53 11.13 42.60
CA GLY A 12 -4.51 11.46 41.56
C GLY A 12 -3.83 11.98 40.28
N LYS A 13 -4.52 12.41 39.23
CA LYS A 13 -5.81 13.09 39.14
C LYS A 13 -6.02 13.37 37.65
N GLY A 14 -7.22 13.21 37.11
CA GLY A 14 -7.53 13.78 35.78
C GLY A 14 -8.60 13.06 34.98
N LYS A 15 -9.87 13.19 35.39
CA LYS A 15 -11.02 12.95 34.52
C LYS A 15 -11.18 14.14 33.57
N ALA A 16 -11.42 13.90 32.28
CA ALA A 16 -12.24 14.78 31.46
C ALA A 16 -12.93 14.00 30.34
N LYS A 17 -14.16 14.42 30.07
CA LYS A 17 -15.27 13.76 29.37
C LYS A 17 -15.51 14.53 28.07
N GLY A 18 -15.82 13.84 26.96
CA GLY A 18 -16.31 14.45 25.72
C GLY A 18 -16.15 13.48 24.55
N LYS A 19 -17.17 12.73 24.11
CA LYS A 19 -18.41 13.12 23.40
C LYS A 19 -18.17 13.32 21.89
N GLY A 20 -18.70 12.37 21.12
CA GLY A 20 -19.32 12.59 19.80
C GLY A 20 -18.35 12.74 18.63
N GLY A 21 -18.46 11.82 17.67
CA GLY A 21 -17.76 11.91 16.40
C GLY A 21 -18.07 10.73 15.49
N ASP A 22 -19.35 10.49 15.19
CA ASP A 22 -19.76 9.84 13.95
C ASP A 22 -19.12 10.61 12.78
N GLY A 23 -18.15 9.98 12.14
CA GLY A 23 -17.41 10.50 11.01
C GLY A 23 -17.14 9.37 10.03
N ALA A 24 -18.14 9.13 9.19
CA ALA A 24 -18.02 8.31 7.99
C ALA A 24 -16.97 8.87 7.03
N SER A 25 -16.55 7.99 6.10
CA SER A 25 -15.72 8.25 4.90
C SER A 25 -14.21 8.40 5.15
N GLY A 26 -13.33 7.57 4.57
CA GLY A 26 -13.52 6.61 3.49
C GLY A 26 -12.54 5.47 3.62
N GLY A 27 -13.08 4.25 3.63
CA GLY A 27 -12.41 3.19 2.91
C GLY A 27 -12.24 3.72 1.49
N HIS A 28 -11.01 4.07 1.12
CA HIS A 28 -10.64 4.03 -0.28
C HIS A 28 -10.62 2.54 -0.63
N GLU A 29 -11.82 2.00 -0.82
CA GLU A 29 -12.04 0.92 -1.76
C GLU A 29 -11.46 1.41 -3.08
N ALA A 30 -10.19 1.11 -3.32
CA ALA A 30 -9.63 1.07 -4.66
C ALA A 30 -10.25 -0.11 -5.45
N ASN A 31 -11.54 -0.40 -5.24
CA ASN A 31 -12.39 -1.15 -6.16
C ASN A 31 -12.74 -0.29 -7.40
N GLY A 32 -12.40 1.02 -7.41
CA GLY A 32 -12.51 1.90 -8.58
C GLY A 32 -11.29 1.93 -9.52
N ALA A 33 -10.13 1.38 -9.14
CA ALA A 33 -8.94 1.39 -10.01
C ALA A 33 -9.07 0.47 -11.23
N GLN A 34 -10.05 -0.44 -11.21
CA GLN A 34 -10.30 -1.39 -12.29
C GLN A 34 -11.09 -0.75 -13.45
N ASP A 35 -11.85 0.32 -13.19
CA ASP A 35 -12.71 0.97 -14.20
C ASP A 35 -12.06 2.20 -14.85
N ALA A 36 -11.15 2.89 -14.15
CA ALA A 36 -10.32 3.95 -14.75
C ALA A 36 -9.38 3.45 -15.87
N ALA A 37 -9.27 2.13 -16.06
CA ALA A 37 -8.38 1.48 -17.01
C ALA A 37 -8.92 1.39 -18.45
N LYS A 38 -10.18 1.81 -18.73
CA LYS A 38 -10.80 1.74 -20.07
C LYS A 38 -10.58 3.00 -20.92
N GLY A 39 -9.95 4.03 -20.37
CA GLY A 39 -9.59 5.26 -21.10
C GLY A 39 -8.23 5.17 -21.80
N PRO A 40 -7.91 6.11 -22.71
CA PRO A 40 -6.59 6.17 -23.32
C PRO A 40 -5.51 6.34 -22.25
N LYS A 41 -4.45 5.55 -22.36
CA LYS A 41 -3.28 5.62 -21.47
C LYS A 41 -2.23 6.54 -22.04
N VAL A 42 -1.47 7.18 -21.16
CA VAL A 42 -0.34 8.03 -21.54
C VAL A 42 0.79 7.14 -22.07
N PRO A 43 1.31 7.38 -23.28
CA PRO A 43 2.43 6.62 -23.83
C PRO A 43 3.73 6.96 -23.09
N ARG A 44 4.70 6.06 -23.18
CA ARG A 44 6.00 6.18 -22.47
C ARG A 44 6.69 7.53 -22.66
N SER A 45 6.60 8.12 -23.85
CA SER A 45 7.23 9.41 -24.19
C SER A 45 6.61 10.61 -23.47
N GLU A 46 5.35 10.49 -23.07
CA GLU A 46 4.59 11.55 -22.36
C GLU A 46 4.57 11.33 -20.83
N LEU A 47 5.28 10.31 -20.33
CA LEU A 47 5.45 10.09 -18.90
C LEU A 47 6.45 11.09 -18.32
N THR A 48 5.95 12.25 -17.88
CA THR A 48 6.70 13.28 -17.18
C THR A 48 6.17 13.46 -15.76
N PRO A 49 7.00 13.31 -14.72
CA PRO A 49 6.60 13.64 -13.36
C PRO A 49 6.46 15.17 -13.21
N ALA A 50 5.64 15.60 -12.25
CA ALA A 50 5.57 17.01 -11.86
C ALA A 50 6.91 17.57 -11.36
N THR A 51 7.77 16.70 -10.81
CA THR A 51 9.11 17.04 -10.32
C THR A 51 10.14 15.99 -10.73
N GLY A 52 11.29 16.44 -11.25
CA GLY A 52 12.42 15.57 -11.58
C GLY A 52 12.25 14.76 -12.87
N SER A 53 12.66 13.49 -12.86
CA SER A 53 12.61 12.60 -14.04
C SER A 53 12.49 11.15 -13.62
N PHE A 54 11.69 10.38 -14.35
CA PHE A 54 11.61 8.93 -14.17
C PHE A 54 12.82 8.23 -14.76
N THR A 55 13.35 7.25 -14.04
CA THR A 55 14.32 6.28 -14.54
C THR A 55 13.70 5.37 -15.61
N GLY A 56 14.55 4.66 -16.35
CA GLY A 56 14.09 3.75 -17.40
C GLY A 56 13.14 2.66 -16.92
N THR A 57 13.40 2.08 -15.74
CA THR A 57 12.57 1.04 -15.11
C THR A 57 11.25 1.58 -14.59
N GLU A 58 11.23 2.81 -14.08
CA GLU A 58 10.00 3.48 -13.66
C GLU A 58 9.11 3.80 -14.85
N LYS A 59 9.67 4.29 -15.97
CA LYS A 59 8.92 4.47 -17.22
C LYS A 59 8.37 3.16 -17.75
N ASP A 60 9.13 2.08 -17.63
CA ASP A 60 8.71 0.74 -18.04
C ASP A 60 7.54 0.21 -17.20
N TYR A 61 7.60 0.44 -15.88
CA TYR A 61 6.49 0.14 -14.99
C TYR A 61 5.24 0.94 -15.37
N LEU A 62 5.39 2.23 -15.65
CA LEU A 62 4.29 3.16 -15.91
C LEU A 62 3.69 3.03 -17.31
N GLU A 63 4.41 2.42 -18.25
CA GLU A 63 3.95 2.21 -19.61
C GLU A 63 2.61 1.47 -19.63
N ASN A 64 1.62 2.02 -20.36
CA ASN A 64 0.26 1.49 -20.43
C ASN A 64 -0.47 1.37 -19.06
N ARG A 65 -0.02 2.08 -18.03
CA ARG A 65 -0.66 2.11 -16.71
C ARG A 65 -1.27 3.44 -16.32
N VAL A 66 -0.76 4.54 -16.85
CA VAL A 66 -1.17 5.88 -16.44
C VAL A 66 -2.38 6.31 -17.27
N PRO A 67 -3.58 6.45 -16.67
CA PRO A 67 -4.72 7.02 -17.38
C PRO A 67 -4.48 8.50 -17.70
N LYS A 68 -5.07 9.01 -18.78
CA LYS A 68 -5.04 10.45 -19.06
C LYS A 68 -5.55 11.27 -17.88
N GLY A 69 -4.84 12.34 -17.55
CA GLY A 69 -5.20 13.23 -16.44
C GLY A 69 -4.83 12.70 -15.04
N VAL A 70 -4.26 11.50 -14.94
CA VAL A 70 -3.72 10.96 -13.68
C VAL A 70 -2.23 11.24 -13.61
N ASP A 71 -1.77 11.64 -12.43
CA ASP A 71 -0.35 11.88 -12.19
C ASP A 71 0.46 10.56 -12.27
N PRO A 72 1.48 10.48 -13.14
CA PRO A 72 2.28 9.27 -13.30
C PRO A 72 3.09 8.94 -12.05
N ALA A 73 3.46 9.92 -11.21
CA ALA A 73 4.18 9.65 -9.97
C ALA A 73 3.27 8.99 -8.92
N ALA A 74 1.98 9.30 -8.89
CA ALA A 74 1.00 8.62 -8.04
C ALA A 74 0.84 7.13 -8.39
N ILE A 75 0.88 6.78 -9.68
CA ILE A 75 0.87 5.38 -10.13
C ILE A 75 2.16 4.67 -9.74
N LEU A 76 3.30 5.35 -9.86
CA LEU A 76 4.59 4.83 -9.45
C LEU A 76 4.64 4.57 -7.94
N ASP A 77 4.13 5.51 -7.15
CA ASP A 77 4.03 5.42 -5.70
C ASP A 77 3.17 4.21 -5.28
N SER A 78 2.00 4.04 -5.90
CA SER A 78 1.16 2.86 -5.71
C SER A 78 1.91 1.55 -6.05
N GLY A 79 2.79 1.56 -7.04
CA GLY A 79 3.66 0.43 -7.37
C GLY A 79 4.71 0.13 -6.30
N ARG A 80 5.29 1.17 -5.70
CA ARG A 80 6.27 1.04 -4.60
C ARG A 80 5.58 0.53 -3.33
N GLU A 81 4.39 1.02 -3.02
CA GLU A 81 3.55 0.52 -1.91
C GLU A 81 3.20 -0.97 -2.11
N THR A 82 2.91 -1.36 -3.35
CA THR A 82 2.70 -2.77 -3.71
C THR A 82 3.94 -3.61 -3.41
N CYS A 83 5.14 -3.13 -3.78
CA CYS A 83 6.40 -3.80 -3.44
C CYS A 83 6.60 -3.93 -1.92
N GLN A 84 6.29 -2.88 -1.14
CA GLN A 84 6.37 -2.94 0.31
C GLN A 84 5.40 -3.96 0.91
N ARG A 85 4.19 -4.07 0.36
CA ARG A 85 3.22 -5.10 0.76
C ARG A 85 3.76 -6.50 0.47
N VAL A 86 4.30 -6.73 -0.72
CA VAL A 86 4.94 -8.01 -1.08
C VAL A 86 6.07 -8.33 -0.11
N SER A 87 6.98 -7.38 0.14
CA SER A 87 8.08 -7.56 1.11
C SER A 87 7.53 -7.98 2.48
N ARG A 88 6.57 -7.25 3.04
CA ARG A 88 5.99 -7.57 4.35
C ARG A 88 5.36 -8.96 4.38
N THR A 89 4.68 -9.37 3.31
CA THR A 89 4.11 -10.73 3.25
C THR A 89 5.20 -11.79 3.14
N VAL A 90 6.26 -11.56 2.36
CA VAL A 90 7.40 -12.49 2.24
C VAL A 90 8.12 -12.66 3.57
N GLU A 91 8.39 -11.57 4.28
CA GLU A 91 9.03 -11.57 5.60
C GLU A 91 8.16 -12.28 6.66
N ALA A 92 6.84 -12.13 6.56
CA ALA A 92 5.91 -12.79 7.50
C ALA A 92 5.73 -14.28 7.18
N ASP A 93 5.43 -14.62 5.93
CA ASP A 93 5.29 -16.00 5.45
C ASP A 93 5.45 -16.08 3.92
N ARG A 94 6.57 -16.68 3.48
CA ARG A 94 6.88 -16.79 2.05
C ARG A 94 5.87 -17.65 1.28
N ALA A 95 5.28 -18.68 1.88
CA ALA A 95 4.30 -19.53 1.21
C ALA A 95 2.97 -18.80 1.00
N ALA A 96 2.54 -18.01 1.98
CA ALA A 96 1.40 -17.12 1.91
C ALA A 96 1.63 -16.02 0.86
N ALA A 97 2.84 -15.48 0.76
CA ALA A 97 3.19 -14.54 -0.30
C ALA A 97 3.02 -15.15 -1.70
N VAL A 98 3.54 -16.37 -1.91
CA VAL A 98 3.37 -17.11 -3.18
C VAL A 98 1.88 -17.32 -3.49
N LYS A 99 1.09 -17.73 -2.49
CA LYS A 99 -0.35 -17.93 -2.63
C LYS A 99 -1.07 -16.62 -2.97
N ALA A 100 -0.81 -15.54 -2.24
CA ALA A 100 -1.42 -14.23 -2.46
C ALA A 100 -1.10 -13.66 -3.85
N LEU A 101 0.12 -13.89 -4.36
CA LEU A 101 0.49 -13.53 -5.73
C LEU A 101 -0.26 -14.38 -6.77
N ARG A 102 -0.38 -15.69 -6.54
CA ARG A 102 -1.08 -16.61 -7.45
C ARG A 102 -2.58 -16.31 -7.52
N ASP A 103 -3.20 -16.07 -6.38
CA ASP A 103 -4.64 -15.81 -6.27
C ASP A 103 -4.99 -14.34 -6.61
N GLY A 104 -3.99 -13.48 -6.82
CA GLY A 104 -4.20 -12.08 -7.23
C GLY A 104 -4.63 -11.14 -6.09
N GLU A 105 -4.45 -11.53 -4.82
CA GLU A 105 -4.80 -10.72 -3.64
C GLU A 105 -4.00 -9.42 -3.54
N ILE A 106 -2.83 -9.36 -4.17
CA ILE A 106 -2.00 -8.17 -4.23
C ILE A 106 -2.11 -7.56 -5.64
N PRO A 107 -3.01 -6.59 -5.86
CA PRO A 107 -3.22 -6.00 -7.18
C PRO A 107 -1.94 -5.33 -7.68
N GLY A 108 -1.63 -5.54 -8.97
CA GLY A 108 -0.45 -4.93 -9.60
C GLY A 108 0.90 -5.58 -9.24
N ALA A 109 0.94 -6.57 -8.35
CA ALA A 109 2.19 -7.13 -7.84
C ALA A 109 3.12 -7.71 -8.91
N LYS A 110 2.58 -8.41 -9.92
CA LYS A 110 3.38 -9.02 -10.99
C LYS A 110 4.29 -8.02 -11.70
N ALA A 111 3.80 -6.83 -11.99
CA ALA A 111 4.59 -5.81 -12.66
C ALA A 111 5.45 -5.00 -11.69
N ALA A 112 4.95 -4.72 -10.48
CA ALA A 112 5.76 -4.10 -9.44
C ALA A 112 7.03 -4.93 -9.18
N ILE A 113 6.92 -6.25 -9.05
CA ILE A 113 8.06 -7.16 -8.88
C ILE A 113 8.99 -7.18 -10.10
N ARG A 114 8.45 -7.12 -11.32
CA ARG A 114 9.27 -7.16 -12.54
C ARG A 114 10.15 -5.92 -12.71
N HIS A 115 9.61 -4.73 -12.41
CA HIS A 115 10.24 -3.46 -12.74
C HIS A 115 10.75 -2.67 -11.52
N LEU A 116 10.07 -2.76 -10.37
CA LEU A 116 10.36 -1.93 -9.19
C LEU A 116 11.05 -2.71 -8.05
N CYS A 117 10.63 -3.95 -7.78
CA CYS A 117 11.21 -4.80 -6.73
C CYS A 117 11.71 -6.15 -7.29
N PRO A 118 12.77 -6.16 -8.11
CA PRO A 118 13.29 -7.37 -8.75
C PRO A 118 13.84 -8.42 -7.77
N GLN A 119 14.08 -8.03 -6.51
CA GLN A 119 14.48 -8.93 -5.43
C GLN A 119 13.43 -10.00 -5.09
N HIS A 120 12.15 -9.80 -5.45
CA HIS A 120 11.07 -10.76 -5.20
C HIS A 120 10.71 -11.62 -6.43
N LYS A 121 11.55 -11.61 -7.47
CA LYS A 121 11.30 -12.33 -8.74
C LYS A 121 11.18 -13.84 -8.55
N ASP A 122 11.90 -14.41 -7.60
CA ASP A 122 11.85 -15.82 -7.21
C ASP A 122 10.50 -16.17 -6.55
N VAL A 123 9.94 -15.29 -5.72
CA VAL A 123 8.59 -15.45 -5.15
C VAL A 123 7.54 -15.38 -6.25
N LEU A 124 7.67 -14.43 -7.19
CA LEU A 124 6.77 -14.34 -8.35
C LEU A 124 6.86 -15.59 -9.23
N LYS A 125 8.07 -16.14 -9.44
CA LYS A 125 8.26 -17.37 -10.23
C LYS A 125 7.60 -18.58 -9.55
N ALA A 126 7.67 -18.66 -8.22
CA ALA A 126 7.03 -19.74 -7.47
C ALA A 126 5.48 -19.66 -7.52
N ALA A 127 4.91 -18.49 -7.83
CA ALA A 127 3.47 -18.30 -7.93
C ALA A 127 2.85 -18.73 -9.28
N GLY A 128 3.66 -18.92 -10.33
CA GLY A 128 3.19 -19.30 -11.68
C GLY A 128 3.31 -18.19 -12.72
#